data_AF-X6HP46-F1
#
_entry.id   AF-X6HP46-F1
#
_cell.length_a   1.000
_cell.length_b   1.000
_cell.length_c   1.000
_cell.angle_alpha   90.00
_cell.angle_beta   90.00
_cell.angle_gamma   90.00
#
_symmetry.space_group_name_H-M   'P 1'
#
loop_
_entity.id
_entity.type
_entity.pdbx_description
1 polymer ?
#
loop_
_entity_poly.entity_id
_entity_poly.type
_entity_poly.pdbx_seq_one_letter_code
_entity_poly.pdbx_strand_id
1 'polypeptide(L)'
;MANCRTFQDYRAFINNYGFPWEKDQAEVWQLISHSKDMNRYLAACSDPPAAKLEAALLIRDRFTIESDIHFSPTTGNPELAVKVATPFEFMCLEVLYAFEVGASFQRCEWCSNGFLTGTATGRRNTSRFCRESCRQAALRHRNKAQGDKTNVRK
;
A
#
# COMPACT_ATOMS: atom_id res chain seq x y z
N MET A 1 0.97 -1.74 -2.93
CA MET A 1 0.23 -3.02 -2.91
C MET A 1 0.00 -3.48 -4.35
N ALA A 2 0.71 -4.52 -4.80
CA ALA A 2 0.51 -5.09 -6.13
C ALA A 2 -0.95 -5.55 -6.26
N ASN A 3 -1.65 -5.13 -7.31
CA ASN A 3 -3.09 -5.38 -7.48
C ASN A 3 -3.34 -6.83 -7.98
N CYS A 4 -2.76 -7.81 -7.30
CA CYS A 4 -2.86 -9.22 -7.63
C CYS A 4 -4.11 -9.79 -6.97
N ARG A 5 -5.14 -10.08 -7.77
CA ARG A 5 -6.46 -10.53 -7.29
C ARG A 5 -6.65 -12.03 -7.47
N THR A 6 -5.87 -12.65 -8.34
CA THR A 6 -5.89 -14.08 -8.67
C THR A 6 -4.47 -14.65 -8.66
N PHE A 7 -4.35 -15.99 -8.62
CA PHE A 7 -3.06 -16.66 -8.72
C PHE A 7 -2.31 -16.34 -10.03
N GLN A 8 -3.04 -16.15 -11.13
CA GLN A 8 -2.45 -15.70 -12.40
C GLN A 8 -1.85 -14.29 -12.29
N ASP A 9 -2.51 -13.35 -11.61
CA ASP A 9 -1.99 -11.98 -11.44
C ASP A 9 -0.70 -11.97 -10.62
N TYR A 10 -0.60 -12.86 -9.63
CA TYR A 10 0.62 -13.05 -8.83
C TYR A 10 1.76 -13.59 -9.67
N ARG A 11 1.50 -14.62 -10.49
CA ARG A 11 2.50 -15.18 -11.40
C ARG A 11 2.99 -14.15 -12.42
N ALA A 12 2.09 -13.33 -12.96
CA ALA A 12 2.45 -12.24 -13.86
C ALA A 12 3.28 -11.16 -13.18
N PHE A 13 3.00 -10.82 -11.91
CA PHE A 13 3.79 -9.88 -11.14
C PHE A 13 5.22 -10.39 -10.91
N ILE A 14 5.37 -11.64 -10.47
CA ILE A 14 6.67 -12.29 -10.25
C ILE A 14 7.49 -12.32 -11.55
N ASN A 15 6.88 -12.71 -12.67
CA ASN A 15 7.57 -12.76 -13.96
C ASN A 15 8.03 -11.37 -14.46
N ASN A 16 7.31 -10.31 -14.13
CA ASN A 16 7.59 -8.96 -14.64
C ASN A 16 8.53 -8.14 -13.73
N TYR A 17 8.48 -8.36 -12.42
CA TYR A 17 9.14 -7.50 -11.43
C TYR A 17 10.04 -8.28 -10.46
N GLY A 18 10.14 -9.60 -10.61
CA GLY A 18 10.88 -10.46 -9.71
C GLY A 18 10.11 -10.76 -8.42
N PHE A 19 10.78 -11.43 -7.50
CA PHE A 19 10.21 -11.77 -6.20
C PHE A 19 10.25 -10.57 -5.24
N PRO A 20 9.27 -10.46 -4.32
CA PRO A 20 9.37 -9.57 -3.17
C PRO A 20 10.49 -9.94 -2.17
N TRP A 21 11.48 -10.76 -2.55
CA TRP A 21 12.53 -11.31 -1.68
C TRP A 21 13.73 -11.82 -2.51
N GLU A 22 14.87 -12.04 -1.84
CA GLU A 22 16.17 -12.38 -2.45
C GLU A 22 16.29 -13.80 -3.07
N LYS A 23 15.34 -14.73 -2.83
CA LYS A 23 15.46 -16.14 -3.30
C LYS A 23 14.24 -16.65 -4.07
N ASP A 24 14.45 -17.44 -5.11
CA ASP A 24 13.44 -17.92 -6.07
C ASP A 24 12.22 -18.71 -5.51
N GLN A 25 12.05 -18.90 -4.21
CA GLN A 25 10.94 -19.64 -3.62
C GLN A 25 10.48 -19.02 -2.28
N ALA A 26 9.34 -18.32 -2.28
CA ALA A 26 8.55 -18.23 -1.05
C ALA A 26 7.32 -19.09 -1.16
N GLU A 27 6.97 -19.73 -0.05
CA GLU A 27 5.74 -20.49 0.01
C GLU A 27 4.53 -19.55 0.01
N VAL A 28 3.45 -20.00 -0.63
CA VAL A 28 2.18 -19.25 -0.71
C VAL A 28 1.68 -18.80 0.67
N TRP A 29 1.95 -19.58 1.72
CA TRP A 29 1.59 -19.23 3.10
C TRP A 29 2.32 -17.99 3.62
N GLN A 30 3.59 -17.79 3.26
CA GLN A 30 4.36 -16.61 3.66
C GLN A 30 3.80 -15.34 2.99
N LEU A 31 3.42 -15.43 1.72
CA LEU A 31 2.73 -14.37 0.99
C LEU A 31 1.40 -13.99 1.66
N ILE A 32 0.61 -14.98 2.04
CA ILE A 32 -0.67 -14.76 2.74
C ILE A 32 -0.41 -14.11 4.11
N SER A 33 0.59 -14.57 4.85
CA SER A 33 0.96 -14.00 6.15
C SER A 33 1.37 -12.53 6.02
N HIS A 34 2.28 -12.20 5.10
CA HIS A 34 2.72 -10.83 4.87
C HIS A 34 1.59 -9.92 4.37
N SER A 35 0.67 -10.43 3.56
CA SER A 35 -0.53 -9.68 3.17
C SER A 35 -1.44 -9.37 4.36
N LYS A 36 -1.63 -10.34 5.27
CA LYS A 36 -2.40 -10.13 6.52
C LYS A 36 -1.71 -9.11 7.42
N ASP A 37 -0.40 -9.26 7.64
CA ASP A 37 0.41 -8.34 8.44
C ASP A 37 0.34 -6.93 7.87
N MET A 38 0.55 -6.76 6.56
CA MET A 38 0.49 -5.46 5.91
C MET A 38 -0.90 -4.82 6.01
N ASN A 39 -1.97 -5.59 5.86
CA ASN A 39 -3.33 -5.07 6.07
C ASN A 39 -3.55 -4.61 7.52
N ARG A 40 -2.99 -5.34 8.51
CA ARG A 40 -3.05 -4.96 9.92
C ARG A 40 -2.26 -3.69 10.19
N TYR A 41 -1.04 -3.58 9.68
CA TYR A 41 -0.17 -2.42 9.86
C TYR A 41 -0.78 -1.17 9.23
N LEU A 42 -1.31 -1.29 8.01
CA LEU A 42 -2.02 -0.18 7.36
C LEU A 42 -3.29 0.21 8.11
N ALA A 43 -4.07 -0.75 8.62
CA ALA A 43 -5.26 -0.44 9.42
C ALA A 43 -4.90 0.39 10.67
N ALA A 44 -3.77 0.08 11.31
CA ALA A 44 -3.28 0.81 12.47
C ALA A 44 -2.97 2.30 12.19
N CYS A 45 -2.77 2.72 10.93
CA CYS A 45 -2.66 4.14 10.58
C CYS A 45 -3.87 4.97 11.08
N SER A 46 -5.04 4.35 11.21
CA SER A 46 -6.27 5.02 11.65
C SER A 46 -6.57 4.83 13.15
N ASP A 47 -5.73 4.10 13.89
CA ASP A 47 -5.95 3.80 15.31
C ASP A 47 -5.47 4.95 16.22
N PRO A 48 -5.84 4.95 17.53
CA PRO A 48 -5.31 5.89 18.50
C PRO A 48 -3.78 5.79 18.68
N PRO A 49 -3.10 6.85 19.16
CA PRO A 49 -1.64 6.89 19.26
C PRO A 49 -0.99 5.71 19.99
N ALA A 50 -1.59 5.22 21.08
CA ALA A 50 -1.06 4.08 21.83
C ALA A 50 -1.04 2.79 20.97
N ALA A 51 -2.12 2.53 20.23
CA ALA A 51 -2.19 1.37 19.33
C ALA A 51 -1.25 1.51 18.13
N LYS A 52 -1.04 2.74 17.62
CA LYS A 52 -0.01 3.00 16.59
C LYS A 52 1.39 2.69 17.10
N LEU A 53 1.72 3.06 18.33
CA LEU A 53 3.03 2.78 18.92
C LEU A 53 3.28 1.27 19.03
N GLU A 54 2.30 0.51 19.52
CA GLU A 54 2.38 -0.96 19.56
C GLU A 54 2.60 -1.57 18.18
N ALA A 55 1.85 -1.10 17.18
CA ALA A 55 2.05 -1.53 15.80
C ALA A 55 3.44 -1.14 15.27
N ALA A 56 3.94 0.06 15.59
CA ALA A 56 5.25 0.53 15.15
C ALA A 56 6.39 -0.33 15.71
N LEU A 57 6.30 -0.70 16.99
CA LEU A 57 7.26 -1.59 17.64
C LEU A 57 7.28 -2.99 16.99
N LEU A 58 6.10 -3.52 16.63
CA LEU A 58 6.02 -4.78 15.88
C LEU A 58 6.63 -4.66 14.48
N ILE A 59 6.40 -3.54 13.78
CA ILE A 59 6.93 -3.29 12.43
C ILE A 59 8.45 -3.12 12.46
N ARG A 60 9.00 -2.44 13.47
CA ARG A 60 10.45 -2.28 13.69
C ARG A 60 11.16 -3.63 13.65
N ASP A 61 10.56 -4.65 14.24
CA ASP A 61 11.15 -5.99 14.33
C ASP A 61 11.00 -6.80 13.02
N ARG A 62 10.44 -6.20 11.95
CA ARG A 62 10.24 -6.84 10.64
C ARG A 62 11.24 -6.46 9.57
N PHE A 63 12.09 -5.46 9.78
CA PHE A 63 13.05 -5.02 8.77
C PHE A 63 14.44 -4.81 9.33
N THR A 64 15.43 -4.97 8.45
CA THR A 64 16.82 -4.57 8.74
C THR A 64 17.22 -3.49 7.74
N ILE A 65 17.78 -2.40 8.26
CA ILE A 65 18.35 -1.36 7.42
C ILE A 65 19.85 -1.56 7.34
N GLU A 66 20.36 -1.72 6.12
CA GLU A 66 21.78 -1.74 5.85
C GLU A 66 22.19 -0.45 5.14
N SER A 67 23.34 0.10 5.50
CA SER A 67 23.93 1.25 4.80
C SER A 67 25.09 0.80 3.94
N ASP A 68 25.18 1.35 2.74
CA ASP A 68 26.29 1.17 1.81
C ASP A 68 26.76 2.54 1.31
N ILE A 69 28.06 2.70 1.09
CA ILE A 69 28.64 3.93 0.57
C ILE A 69 29.43 3.58 -0.68
N HIS A 70 29.03 4.14 -1.81
CA HIS A 70 29.67 3.89 -3.11
C HIS A 70 29.85 5.21 -3.87
N PHE A 71 30.64 5.19 -4.94
CA PHE A 71 30.80 6.36 -5.80
C PHE A 71 29.67 6.46 -6.82
N SER A 72 29.09 7.65 -6.93
CA SER A 72 28.14 7.99 -7.98
C SER A 72 28.83 8.04 -9.34
N PRO A 73 28.43 7.22 -10.34
CA PRO A 73 28.94 7.37 -11.69
C PRO A 73 28.43 8.67 -12.35
N THR A 74 27.35 9.27 -11.82
CA THR A 74 26.73 10.48 -12.37
C THR A 74 27.33 11.75 -11.78
N THR A 75 27.53 11.79 -10.46
CA THR A 75 27.99 13.02 -9.78
C THR A 75 29.47 12.99 -9.41
N GLY A 76 30.10 11.82 -9.40
CA GLY A 76 31.49 11.63 -8.95
C GLY A 76 31.68 11.73 -7.43
N ASN A 77 30.61 11.98 -6.67
CA ASN A 77 30.66 12.08 -5.21
C ASN A 77 30.36 10.73 -4.53
N PRO A 78 30.78 10.53 -3.27
CA PRO A 78 30.28 9.44 -2.45
C PRO A 78 28.77 9.57 -2.23
N GLU A 79 28.03 8.49 -2.48
CA GLU A 79 26.59 8.36 -2.27
C GLU A 79 26.32 7.35 -1.14
N LEU A 80 25.48 7.76 -0.20
CA LEU A 80 24.91 6.87 0.81
C LEU A 80 23.69 6.16 0.21
N ALA A 81 23.75 4.83 0.12
CA ALA A 81 22.59 3.99 -0.13
C ALA A 81 22.10 3.37 1.17
N VAL A 82 20.80 3.45 1.38
CA VAL A 82 20.10 2.74 2.45
C VAL A 82 19.32 1.60 1.80
N LYS A 83 19.62 0.37 2.22
CA LYS A 83 19.07 -0.86 1.64
C LYS A 83 18.21 -1.59 2.66
N VAL A 84 17.19 -2.25 2.14
CA VAL A 84 16.38 -3.25 2.83
C VAL A 84 16.42 -4.52 2.01
N ALA A 85 16.37 -5.68 2.66
CA ALA A 85 16.57 -6.95 1.97
C ALA A 85 15.37 -7.35 1.11
N THR A 86 14.18 -6.84 1.41
CA THR A 86 12.94 -7.23 0.73
C THR A 86 11.99 -6.07 0.47
N PRO A 87 11.21 -6.10 -0.63
CA PRO A 87 10.06 -5.21 -0.81
C PRO A 87 9.05 -5.21 0.34
N PHE A 88 8.93 -6.30 1.11
CA PHE A 88 8.09 -6.30 2.31
C PHE A 88 8.63 -5.37 3.40
N GLU A 89 9.94 -5.40 3.63
CA GLU A 89 10.63 -4.49 4.55
C GLU A 89 10.52 -3.04 4.10
N PHE A 90 10.66 -2.80 2.79
CA PHE A 90 10.42 -1.48 2.23
C PHE A 90 8.98 -0.99 2.51
N MET A 91 7.97 -1.86 2.32
CA MET A 91 6.59 -1.51 2.66
C MET A 91 6.40 -1.27 4.16
N CYS A 92 7.13 -1.96 5.04
CA CYS A 92 7.11 -1.72 6.47
C CYS A 92 7.61 -0.30 6.82
N LEU A 93 8.70 0.15 6.17
CA LEU A 93 9.19 1.53 6.32
C LEU A 93 8.17 2.56 5.85
N GLU A 94 7.51 2.33 4.72
CA GLU A 94 6.45 3.21 4.21
C GLU A 94 5.27 3.33 5.19
N VAL A 95 4.92 2.26 5.90
CA VAL A 95 3.89 2.32 6.95
C VAL A 95 4.35 3.12 8.16
N LEU A 96 5.61 2.96 8.60
CA LEU A 96 6.15 3.78 9.68
C LEU A 96 6.15 5.27 9.34
N TYR A 97 6.52 5.61 8.09
CA TYR A 97 6.42 6.98 7.60
C TYR A 97 4.97 7.48 7.60
N ALA A 98 4.01 6.64 7.21
CA ALA A 98 2.60 6.97 7.28
C ALA A 98 2.13 7.23 8.73
N PHE A 99 2.65 6.51 9.72
CA PHE A 99 2.37 6.77 11.14
C PHE A 99 2.93 8.13 11.58
N GLU A 100 4.18 8.42 11.22
CA GLU A 100 4.89 9.65 11.57
C GLU A 100 4.13 10.89 11.08
N VAL A 101 3.74 10.91 9.79
CA VAL A 101 3.05 12.06 9.19
C VAL A 101 1.57 12.14 9.55
N GLY A 102 1.06 11.18 10.33
CA GLY A 102 -0.34 11.12 10.72
C GLY A 102 -1.30 10.82 9.58
N ALA A 103 -0.85 10.04 8.59
CA ALA A 103 -1.73 9.55 7.53
C ALA A 103 -2.73 8.54 8.08
N SER A 104 -3.90 8.48 7.44
CA SER A 104 -4.98 7.56 7.78
C SER A 104 -5.24 6.59 6.64
N PHE A 105 -5.56 5.34 6.97
CA PHE A 105 -5.90 4.31 6.00
C PHE A 105 -7.41 4.19 5.81
N GLN A 106 -7.84 4.15 4.56
CA GLN A 106 -9.24 4.02 4.18
C GLN A 106 -9.42 2.96 3.09
N ARG A 107 -10.65 2.47 2.95
CA ARG A 107 -11.06 1.52 1.90
C ARG A 107 -11.84 2.27 0.82
N CYS A 108 -11.51 2.03 -0.44
CA CYS A 108 -12.19 2.65 -1.57
C CYS A 108 -13.65 2.20 -1.62
N GLU A 109 -14.59 3.14 -1.74
CA GLU A 109 -16.01 2.81 -1.77
C GLU A 109 -16.46 2.03 -3.03
N TRP A 110 -15.68 2.08 -4.10
CA TRP A 110 -16.01 1.38 -5.35
C TRP A 110 -15.38 -0.01 -5.44
N CYS A 111 -14.10 -0.14 -5.08
CA CYS A 111 -13.34 -1.38 -5.30
C CYS A 111 -12.80 -2.03 -4.02
N SER A 112 -13.05 -1.44 -2.86
CA SER A 112 -12.57 -1.91 -1.54
C SER A 112 -11.05 -2.00 -1.37
N ASN A 113 -10.26 -1.56 -2.36
CA ASN A 113 -8.81 -1.46 -2.21
C ASN A 113 -8.46 -0.44 -1.12
N GLY A 114 -7.47 -0.77 -0.31
CA GLY A 114 -6.90 0.13 0.69
C GLY A 114 -6.10 1.27 0.07
N PHE A 115 -6.17 2.46 0.66
CA PHE A 115 -5.36 3.61 0.28
C PHE A 115 -5.15 4.55 1.46
N LEU A 116 -4.03 5.27 1.46
CA LEU A 116 -3.71 6.27 2.48
C LEU A 116 -4.31 7.64 2.11
N THR A 117 -4.62 8.43 3.14
CA THR A 117 -5.11 9.80 3.07
C THR A 117 -4.42 10.66 4.11
N GLY A 118 -4.33 11.97 3.86
CA GLY A 118 -3.75 12.92 4.80
C GLY A 118 -2.40 13.46 4.37
N THR A 119 -1.67 13.96 5.36
CA THR A 119 -0.39 14.63 5.14
C THR A 119 0.58 13.73 4.39
N ALA A 120 1.34 14.31 3.45
CA ALA A 120 2.32 13.60 2.62
C ALA A 120 1.77 12.47 1.72
N THR A 121 0.46 12.20 1.66
CA THR A 121 -0.11 11.18 0.76
C THR A 121 -0.65 11.75 -0.56
N GLY A 122 -0.58 13.08 -0.74
CA GLY A 122 -1.17 13.79 -1.88
C GLY A 122 -2.70 13.70 -1.96
N ARG A 123 -3.39 13.28 -0.87
CA ARG A 123 -4.83 13.03 -0.85
C ARG A 123 -5.47 13.69 0.37
N ARG A 124 -6.64 14.31 0.16
CA ARG A 124 -7.44 14.89 1.24
C ARG A 124 -7.96 13.78 2.18
N ASN A 125 -8.09 14.07 3.47
CA ASN A 125 -8.71 13.17 4.46
C ASN A 125 -10.15 12.74 4.11
N THR A 126 -10.84 13.54 3.31
CA THR A 126 -12.22 13.28 2.85
C THR A 126 -12.28 12.50 1.53
N SER A 127 -11.14 12.01 1.02
CA SER A 127 -11.07 11.26 -0.24
C SER A 127 -11.73 9.89 -0.07
N ARG A 128 -12.76 9.59 -0.86
CA ARG A 128 -13.54 8.33 -0.76
C ARG A 128 -13.11 7.22 -1.74
N PHE A 129 -12.28 7.58 -2.73
CA PHE A 129 -11.90 6.69 -3.83
C PHE A 129 -10.38 6.62 -3.97
N CYS A 130 -9.87 5.40 -4.18
CA CYS A 130 -8.43 5.18 -4.32
C CYS A 130 -7.87 5.73 -5.64
N ARG A 131 -8.69 5.92 -6.68
CA ARG A 131 -8.26 6.44 -8.00
C ARG A 131 -9.39 7.21 -8.66
N GLU A 132 -9.01 8.12 -9.56
CA GLU A 132 -9.97 8.90 -10.36
C GLU A 132 -10.90 7.98 -11.19
N SER A 133 -10.37 6.89 -11.72
CA SER A 133 -11.18 5.89 -12.44
C SER A 133 -12.28 5.26 -11.57
N CYS A 134 -12.02 5.01 -10.28
CA CYS A 134 -13.01 4.50 -9.33
C CYS A 134 -14.09 5.53 -9.03
N ARG A 135 -13.71 6.81 -8.89
CA ARG A 135 -14.66 7.92 -8.71
C ARG A 135 -15.62 8.03 -9.90
N GLN A 136 -15.08 8.00 -11.12
CA GLN A 136 -15.87 8.09 -12.35
C GLN A 136 -16.79 6.88 -12.55
N ALA A 137 -16.32 5.67 -12.21
CA ALA A 137 -17.15 4.47 -12.24
C ALA A 137 -18.34 4.57 -11.27
N ALA A 138 -18.09 4.99 -10.03
CA ALA A 138 -19.13 5.18 -9.04
C ALA A 138 -20.16 6.25 -9.45
N LEU A 139 -19.71 7.38 -10.02
CA LEU A 139 -20.58 8.43 -10.54
C LEU A 139 -21.48 7.93 -11.69
N ARG A 140 -20.90 7.21 -12.65
CA ARG A 140 -21.66 6.61 -13.76
C ARG A 140 -22.71 5.62 -13.28
N HIS A 141 -22.35 4.77 -12.31
CA HIS A 141 -23.29 3.83 -11.70
C HIS A 141 -24.46 4.55 -11.02
N ARG A 142 -24.18 5.60 -10.24
CA ARG A 142 -25.21 6.40 -9.57
C ARG A 142 -26.15 7.09 -10.57
N ASN A 143 -25.60 7.70 -11.62
CA ASN A 143 -26.40 8.41 -12.62
C ASN A 143 -27.30 7.45 -13.41
N LYS A 144 -26.82 6.24 -13.74
CA LYS A 144 -27.64 5.20 -14.37
C LYS A 144 -28.82 4.79 -13.47
N ALA A 145 -28.54 4.51 -12.19
CA ALA A 145 -29.59 4.13 -11.22
C ALA A 145 -30.63 5.25 -11.01
N GLN A 146 -30.23 6.52 -11.12
CA GLN A 146 -31.15 7.66 -11.03
C GLN A 146 -32.00 7.82 -12.30
N GLY A 147 -31.42 7.60 -13.49
CA GLY A 147 -32.16 7.58 -14.76
C GLY A 147 -33.24 6.49 -14.78
N ASP A 148 -32.91 5.27 -14.33
CA ASP A 148 -33.86 4.15 -14.27
C ASP A 148 -35.04 4.45 -13.31
N LYS A 149 -34.78 5.04 -12.14
CA LYS A 149 -35.83 5.43 -11.18
C LYS A 149 -36.78 6.51 -11.71
N THR A 150 -36.32 7.35 -12.64
CA THR A 150 -37.13 8.43 -13.22
C THR A 150 -38.05 7.90 -14.32
N ASN A 151 -37.64 6.84 -15.03
CA ASN A 151 -38.45 6.19 -16.05
C ASN A 151 -39.52 5.23 -15.48
N VAL A 152 -39.33 4.68 -14.28
CA VAL A 152 -40.31 3.79 -13.62
C VAL A 152 -41.50 4.56 -13.00
N ARG A 153 -41.43 5.90 -12.92
CA ARG A 153 -42.49 6.77 -12.36
C ARG A 153 -43.33 7.49 -13.42
N LYS A 154 -43.19 7.13 -14.70
CA LYS A 154 -44.05 7.57 -15.81
C LYS A 154 -44.89 6.42 -16.30
#